data_AF-A0A8T3YAR9-F1
#
_entry.id   AF-A0A8T3YAR9-F1
#
_cell.length_a   1.000
_cell.length_b   1.000
_cell.length_c   1.000
_cell.angle_alpha   90.00
_cell.angle_beta   90.00
_cell.angle_gamma   90.00
#
_symmetry.space_group_name_H-M   'P 1'
#
loop_
_entity.id
_entity.type
_entity.pdbx_description
1 polymer ?
#
loop_
_entity_poly.entity_id
_entity_poly.type
_entity_poly.pdbx_seq_one_letter_code
_entity_poly.pdbx_strand_id
1 'polypeptide(L)'
;MKYVLMHHENEYDIDSFYREFDVRAQQRGVNLGSSEIIDRVASLYTDDKDSPYPEVVEFCKERDERIRVSDEGFIRSGRQPPKKASRTLFNTAHRIKELAAEQPVTIAYNDTVRTEVTARAVARVTGGNLVKGDLNEDFQVAKWVKMYNHQDGLTVIVTHQPAILSLIRENAGYSRAYFVETDPLGINRNIGLYSIVELW
;
A
#
# COMPACT_ATOMS: atom_id res chain seq x y z
N MET A 1 3.09 -21.59 7.81
CA MET A 1 2.17 -20.42 7.72
C MET A 1 2.73 -19.46 6.68
N LYS A 2 1.90 -18.73 5.94
CA LYS A 2 2.37 -17.81 4.88
C LYS A 2 2.33 -16.38 5.39
N TYR A 3 3.44 -15.66 5.21
CA TYR A 3 3.54 -14.24 5.48
C TYR A 3 3.80 -13.47 4.18
N VAL A 4 3.40 -12.21 4.16
CA VAL A 4 3.76 -11.25 3.12
C VAL A 4 4.38 -10.06 3.82
N LEU A 5 5.68 -9.87 3.68
CA LEU A 5 6.36 -8.64 4.09
C LEU A 5 6.13 -7.59 3.00
N MET A 6 5.35 -6.56 3.31
CA MET A 6 4.95 -5.54 2.36
C MET A 6 5.60 -4.21 2.71
N HIS A 7 6.26 -3.61 1.73
CA HIS A 7 6.68 -2.23 1.86
C HIS A 7 5.46 -1.33 1.77
N HIS A 8 5.39 -0.29 2.60
CA HIS A 8 4.33 0.70 2.44
C HIS A 8 4.42 1.37 1.06
N GLU A 9 3.28 1.82 0.56
CA GLU A 9 3.23 2.65 -0.63
C GLU A 9 4.04 3.92 -0.38
N ASN A 10 4.88 4.26 -1.36
CA ASN A 10 5.79 5.40 -1.27
C ASN A 10 5.54 6.39 -2.39
N GLU A 11 4.36 6.35 -3.02
CA GLU A 11 3.87 7.47 -3.80
C GLU A 11 4.10 8.75 -3.00
N TYR A 12 4.85 9.67 -3.62
CA TYR A 12 5.34 10.91 -3.03
C TYR A 12 4.22 11.82 -2.49
N ASP A 13 2.96 11.46 -2.70
CA ASP A 13 1.79 12.26 -2.44
C ASP A 13 0.89 11.79 -1.28
N ILE A 14 1.19 10.71 -0.54
CA ILE A 14 0.29 10.30 0.59
C ILE A 14 0.07 11.45 1.59
N ASP A 15 1.14 12.13 2.01
CA ASP A 15 1.06 13.27 2.92
C ASP A 15 0.42 14.51 2.26
N SER A 16 0.47 14.58 0.93
CA SER A 16 -0.21 15.62 0.13
C SER A 16 -1.71 15.38 0.08
N PHE A 17 -2.13 14.15 -0.28
CA PHE A 17 -3.53 13.71 -0.31
C PHE A 17 -4.17 13.81 1.06
N TYR A 18 -3.46 13.45 2.13
CA TYR A 18 -3.95 13.61 3.49
C TYR A 18 -4.32 15.07 3.77
N ARG A 19 -3.42 16.01 3.50
CA ARG A 19 -3.67 17.44 3.69
C ARG A 19 -4.77 17.97 2.78
N GLU A 20 -4.82 17.49 1.53
CA GLU A 20 -5.83 17.94 0.59
C GLU A 20 -7.24 17.51 1.01
N PHE A 21 -7.41 16.28 1.52
CA PHE A 21 -8.70 15.84 2.04
C PHE A 21 -9.11 16.56 3.32
N ASP A 22 -8.16 16.89 4.20
CA ASP A 22 -8.43 17.75 5.37
C ASP A 22 -8.95 19.13 4.93
N VAL A 23 -8.26 19.78 3.98
CA VAL A 23 -8.67 21.10 3.45
C VAL A 23 -10.04 21.02 2.76
N ARG A 24 -10.28 20.00 1.92
CA ARG A 24 -11.58 19.82 1.23
C ARG A 24 -12.71 19.60 2.23
N ALA A 25 -12.48 18.86 3.31
CA ALA A 25 -13.48 18.65 4.35
C ALA A 25 -13.80 19.96 5.08
N GLN A 26 -12.77 20.73 5.47
CA GLN A 26 -12.93 22.03 6.11
C GLN A 26 -13.73 23.01 5.23
N GLN A 27 -13.45 23.06 3.92
CA GLN A 27 -14.19 23.89 2.96
C GLN A 27 -15.68 23.50 2.85
N ARG A 28 -16.03 22.25 3.16
CA ARG A 28 -17.41 21.74 3.20
C ARG A 28 -18.05 21.84 4.59
N GLY A 29 -17.35 22.44 5.57
CA GLY A 29 -17.84 22.54 6.94
C GLY A 29 -17.85 21.20 7.69
N VAL A 30 -17.10 20.20 7.21
CA VAL A 30 -16.97 18.88 7.83
C VAL A 30 -15.62 18.82 8.55
N ASN A 31 -15.62 18.36 9.80
CA ASN A 31 -14.40 18.11 10.54
C ASN A 31 -14.13 16.59 10.55
N LEU A 32 -13.12 16.14 9.81
CA LEU A 32 -12.74 14.74 9.74
C LEU A 32 -11.63 14.43 10.74
N GLY A 33 -11.80 13.36 11.51
CA GLY A 33 -10.72 12.80 12.32
C GLY A 33 -9.63 12.18 11.44
N SER A 34 -8.42 12.02 11.99
CA SER A 34 -7.28 11.43 11.25
C SER A 34 -7.60 10.08 10.62
N SER A 35 -8.32 9.21 11.35
CA SER A 35 -8.75 7.90 10.84
C SER A 35 -9.64 8.01 9.60
N GLU A 36 -10.51 9.03 9.54
CA GLU A 36 -11.45 9.23 8.43
C GLU A 36 -10.75 9.78 7.19
N ILE A 37 -9.71 10.61 7.37
CA ILE A 37 -8.86 11.10 6.29
C ILE A 37 -8.04 9.96 5.70
N ILE A 38 -7.38 9.16 6.56
CA ILE A 38 -6.60 7.99 6.13
C ILE A 38 -7.48 7.04 5.31
N ASP A 39 -8.75 6.84 5.70
CA ASP A 39 -9.65 5.96 4.97
C ASP A 39 -10.04 6.48 3.57
N ARG A 40 -10.14 7.80 3.40
CA ARG A 40 -10.35 8.45 2.09
C ARG A 40 -9.11 8.32 1.22
N VAL A 41 -7.93 8.55 1.79
CA VAL A 41 -6.65 8.36 1.08
C VAL A 41 -6.49 6.90 0.66
N ALA A 42 -6.79 5.94 1.54
CA ALA A 42 -6.75 4.51 1.21
C ALA A 42 -7.72 4.15 0.07
N SER A 43 -8.87 4.82 -0.02
CA SER A 43 -9.83 4.63 -1.11
C SER A 43 -9.29 5.05 -2.49
N LEU A 44 -8.31 5.97 -2.56
CA LEU A 44 -7.64 6.35 -3.82
C LEU A 44 -6.84 5.21 -4.45
N TYR A 45 -6.50 4.20 -3.65
CA TYR A 45 -5.72 3.04 -4.06
C TYR A 45 -6.60 1.82 -4.37
N THR A 46 -7.92 1.98 -4.24
CA THR A 46 -8.95 1.02 -4.68
C THR A 46 -9.61 1.51 -5.96
N ASP A 47 -10.44 0.71 -6.63
CA ASP A 47 -11.09 1.19 -7.87
C ASP A 47 -11.85 2.50 -7.60
N ASP A 48 -11.41 3.58 -8.23
CA ASP A 48 -11.82 4.96 -7.96
C ASP A 48 -13.35 5.16 -8.10
N LYS A 49 -14.03 4.26 -8.81
CA LYS A 49 -15.48 4.27 -9.05
C LYS A 49 -16.30 3.69 -7.91
N ASP A 50 -15.68 2.87 -7.06
CA ASP A 50 -16.36 2.13 -5.99
C ASP A 50 -16.11 2.75 -4.61
N SER A 51 -15.47 3.93 -4.57
CA SER A 51 -15.30 4.67 -3.32
C SER A 51 -16.66 5.09 -2.73
N PRO A 52 -16.91 4.81 -1.44
CA PRO A 52 -18.13 5.29 -0.77
C PRO A 52 -18.12 6.81 -0.53
N TYR A 53 -17.02 7.50 -0.85
CA TYR A 53 -16.81 8.92 -0.58
C TYR A 53 -16.91 9.73 -1.88
N PRO A 54 -17.97 10.53 -2.09
CA PRO A 54 -18.13 11.35 -3.29
C PRO A 54 -16.94 12.28 -3.55
N GLU A 55 -16.36 12.86 -2.52
CA GLU A 55 -15.18 13.73 -2.60
C GLU A 55 -13.92 13.02 -3.12
N VAL A 56 -13.80 11.71 -2.88
CA VAL A 56 -12.70 10.89 -3.39
C VAL A 56 -12.91 10.66 -4.89
N VAL A 57 -14.14 10.35 -5.32
CA VAL A 57 -14.48 10.17 -6.74
C VAL A 57 -14.23 11.46 -7.53
N GLU A 58 -14.61 12.61 -6.98
CA GLU A 58 -14.34 13.92 -7.57
C GLU A 58 -12.83 14.19 -7.66
N PHE A 59 -12.09 13.94 -6.59
CA PHE A 59 -10.64 14.07 -6.58
C PHE A 59 -9.97 13.21 -7.66
N CYS A 60 -10.39 11.96 -7.83
CA CYS A 60 -9.85 11.09 -8.86
C CYS A 60 -10.11 11.62 -10.27
N LYS A 61 -11.33 12.14 -10.54
CA LYS A 61 -11.64 12.78 -11.83
C LYS A 61 -10.77 14.00 -12.09
N GLU A 62 -10.57 14.86 -11.09
CA GLU A 62 -9.70 16.03 -11.21
C GLU A 62 -8.24 15.63 -11.44
N ARG A 63 -7.76 14.59 -10.74
CA ARG A 63 -6.42 14.02 -10.93
C ARG A 63 -6.25 13.49 -12.35
N ASP A 64 -7.19 12.69 -12.83
CA ASP A 64 -7.16 12.10 -14.18
C ASP A 64 -7.18 13.18 -15.26
N GLU A 65 -7.97 14.25 -15.06
CA GLU A 65 -8.02 15.39 -15.96
C GLU A 65 -6.69 16.17 -15.98
N ARG A 66 -6.09 16.44 -14.81
CA ARG A 66 -4.76 17.08 -14.72
C ARG A 66 -3.70 16.26 -15.44
N ILE A 67 -3.74 14.93 -15.26
CA ILE A 67 -2.84 14.00 -15.95
C ILE A 67 -3.08 14.06 -17.45
N ARG A 68 -4.34 13.99 -17.91
CA ARG A 68 -4.69 14.07 -19.34
C ARG A 68 -4.17 15.36 -19.98
N VAL A 69 -4.41 16.51 -19.34
CA VAL A 69 -3.94 17.82 -19.82
C VAL A 69 -2.40 17.87 -19.87
N SER A 70 -1.73 17.31 -18.86
CA SER A 70 -0.27 17.21 -18.84
C SER A 70 0.25 16.35 -19.99
N ASP A 71 -0.30 15.14 -20.17
CA ASP A 71 0.06 14.19 -21.23
C ASP A 71 -0.11 14.83 -22.61
N GLU A 72 -1.22 15.54 -22.86
CA GLU A 72 -1.44 16.30 -24.09
C GLU A 72 -0.39 17.40 -24.30
N GLY A 73 0.04 18.07 -23.24
CA GLY A 73 1.13 19.06 -23.29
C GLY A 73 2.47 18.44 -23.68
N PHE A 74 2.79 17.26 -23.15
CA PHE A 74 3.98 16.49 -23.55
C PHE A 74 3.90 16.09 -25.02
N ILE A 75 2.77 15.53 -25.46
CA ILE A 75 2.56 15.10 -26.85
C ILE A 75 2.68 16.29 -27.81
N ARG A 76 2.04 17.43 -27.51
CA ARG A 76 2.11 18.66 -28.33
C ARG A 76 3.53 19.22 -28.42
N SER A 77 4.38 18.99 -27.42
CA SER A 77 5.78 19.40 -27.42
C SER A 77 6.74 18.37 -28.02
N GLY A 78 6.22 17.29 -28.64
CA GLY A 78 7.02 16.22 -29.24
C GLY A 78 7.75 15.34 -28.21
N ARG A 79 7.34 15.41 -26.94
CA ARG A 79 7.90 14.62 -25.84
C ARG A 79 6.99 13.45 -25.50
N GLN A 80 7.58 12.36 -25.03
CA GLN A 80 6.80 11.24 -24.52
C GLN A 80 6.32 11.57 -23.10
N PRO A 81 5.03 11.35 -22.78
CA PRO A 81 4.55 11.48 -21.41
C PRO A 81 5.32 10.55 -20.48
N PRO A 82 5.55 10.94 -19.22
CA PRO A 82 6.14 10.04 -18.23
C PRO A 82 5.29 8.77 -18.12
N LYS A 83 5.95 7.60 -18.05
CA LYS A 83 5.24 6.35 -17.79
C LYS A 83 4.57 6.46 -16.42
N LYS A 84 3.24 6.39 -16.41
CA LYS A 84 2.43 6.53 -15.20
C LYS A 84 2.83 5.45 -14.19
N ALA A 85 3.00 5.85 -12.93
CA ALA A 85 3.09 4.88 -11.84
C ALA A 85 1.83 4.01 -11.91
N SER A 86 2.04 2.70 -12.10
CA SER A 86 0.96 1.76 -12.30
C SER A 86 0.05 1.73 -11.06
N ARG A 87 -1.18 1.21 -11.20
CA ARG A 87 -2.09 0.85 -10.08
C ARG A 87 -1.45 -0.27 -9.21
N THR A 88 -0.26 -0.03 -8.68
CA THR A 88 0.68 -1.04 -8.18
C THR A 88 0.17 -1.60 -6.87
N LEU A 89 -0.30 -0.73 -5.96
CA LEU A 89 -0.94 -1.15 -4.72
C LEU A 89 -2.22 -1.94 -4.96
N PHE A 90 -3.08 -1.47 -5.88
CA PHE A 90 -4.32 -2.17 -6.25
C PHE A 90 -4.02 -3.58 -6.78
N ASN A 91 -3.13 -3.70 -7.76
CA ASN A 91 -2.73 -4.98 -8.34
C ASN A 91 -2.08 -5.90 -7.29
N THR A 92 -1.27 -5.34 -6.41
CA THR A 92 -0.65 -6.05 -5.28
C THR A 92 -1.71 -6.61 -4.35
N ALA A 93 -2.70 -5.80 -3.95
CA ALA A 93 -3.76 -6.22 -3.05
C ALA A 93 -4.62 -7.34 -3.66
N HIS A 94 -4.88 -7.30 -4.98
CA HIS A 94 -5.55 -8.39 -5.69
C HIS A 94 -4.74 -9.69 -5.70
N ARG A 95 -3.43 -9.61 -5.92
CA ARG A 95 -2.54 -10.80 -5.83
C ARG A 95 -2.50 -11.38 -4.42
N ILE A 96 -2.53 -10.54 -3.39
CA ILE A 96 -2.63 -10.98 -2.00
C ILE A 96 -3.96 -11.70 -1.77
N LYS A 97 -5.07 -11.18 -2.31
CA LYS A 97 -6.39 -11.83 -2.24
C LYS A 97 -6.38 -13.21 -2.91
N GLU A 98 -5.80 -13.32 -4.11
CA GLU A 98 -5.64 -14.59 -4.82
C GLU A 98 -4.78 -15.58 -4.01
N LEU A 99 -3.68 -15.09 -3.41
CA LEU A 99 -2.79 -15.90 -2.58
C LEU A 99 -3.48 -16.43 -1.32
N ALA A 100 -4.36 -15.64 -0.71
CA ALA A 100 -5.12 -16.03 0.46
C ALA A 100 -6.07 -17.19 0.16
N ALA A 101 -6.57 -17.32 -1.08
CA ALA A 101 -7.41 -18.45 -1.53
C ALA A 101 -8.56 -18.76 -0.54
N GLU A 102 -9.35 -17.74 -0.19
CA GLU A 102 -10.46 -17.77 0.80
C GLU A 102 -10.04 -17.91 2.27
N GLN A 103 -8.75 -17.98 2.58
CA GLN A 103 -8.27 -17.98 3.97
C GLN A 103 -8.43 -16.59 4.60
N PRO A 104 -8.62 -16.51 5.93
CA PRO A 104 -8.57 -15.25 6.65
C PRO A 104 -7.26 -14.50 6.39
N VAL A 105 -7.36 -13.18 6.21
CA VAL A 105 -6.20 -12.29 6.05
C VAL A 105 -6.05 -11.41 7.28
N THR A 106 -4.88 -11.44 7.91
CA THR A 106 -4.48 -10.49 8.95
C THR A 106 -3.50 -9.49 8.36
N ILE A 107 -3.72 -8.19 8.57
CA ILE A 107 -2.87 -7.13 8.03
C ILE A 107 -2.30 -6.33 9.20
N ALA A 108 -1.05 -6.62 9.52
CA ALA A 108 -0.30 -5.94 10.55
C ALA A 108 0.38 -4.69 9.99
N TYR A 109 0.36 -3.57 10.72
CA TYR A 109 0.95 -2.30 10.28
C TYR A 109 1.48 -1.48 11.47
N ASN A 110 2.43 -0.57 11.21
CA ASN A 110 2.98 0.32 12.24
C ASN A 110 2.12 1.57 12.46
N ASP A 111 2.58 2.53 13.27
CA ASP A 111 1.82 3.74 13.61
C ASP A 111 2.01 4.92 12.65
N THR A 112 2.74 4.73 11.56
CA THR A 112 2.92 5.76 10.53
C THR A 112 1.72 5.82 9.59
N VAL A 113 1.39 7.04 9.12
CA VAL A 113 0.30 7.27 8.15
C VAL A 113 0.47 6.41 6.90
N ARG A 114 1.71 6.24 6.41
CA ARG A 114 1.99 5.52 5.17
C ARG A 114 1.69 4.03 5.26
N THR A 115 2.09 3.37 6.35
CA THR A 115 1.77 1.94 6.54
C THR A 115 0.27 1.76 6.80
N GLU A 116 -0.37 2.67 7.52
CA GLU A 116 -1.80 2.58 7.80
C GLU A 116 -2.65 2.77 6.55
N VAL A 117 -2.35 3.76 5.71
CA VAL A 117 -3.00 3.95 4.39
C VAL A 117 -2.85 2.68 3.54
N THR A 118 -1.63 2.15 3.46
CA THR A 118 -1.34 0.94 2.68
C THR A 118 -2.12 -0.26 3.21
N ALA A 119 -2.11 -0.46 4.53
CA ALA A 119 -2.80 -1.56 5.19
C ALA A 119 -4.31 -1.49 4.95
N ARG A 120 -4.92 -0.31 5.07
CA ARG A 120 -6.34 -0.10 4.80
C ARG A 120 -6.69 -0.34 3.33
N ALA A 121 -5.85 0.10 2.41
CA ALA A 121 -6.06 -0.16 0.98
C ALA A 121 -6.04 -1.67 0.67
N VAL A 122 -5.08 -2.41 1.24
CA VAL A 122 -5.05 -3.88 1.12
C VAL A 122 -6.28 -4.50 1.76
N ALA A 123 -6.67 -4.07 2.97
CA ALA A 123 -7.83 -4.58 3.69
C ALA A 123 -9.13 -4.43 2.90
N ARG A 124 -9.30 -3.31 2.18
CA ARG A 124 -10.47 -3.05 1.33
C ARG A 124 -10.62 -4.07 0.20
N VAL A 125 -9.51 -4.54 -0.37
CA VAL A 125 -9.53 -5.53 -1.47
C VAL A 125 -9.66 -6.96 -0.94
N THR A 126 -8.91 -7.28 0.12
CA THR A 126 -8.81 -8.63 0.68
C THR A 126 -9.90 -8.97 1.68
N GLY A 127 -10.57 -7.98 2.27
CA GLY A 127 -11.44 -8.16 3.43
C GLY A 127 -10.68 -8.44 4.73
N GLY A 128 -9.37 -8.18 4.76
CA GLY A 128 -8.50 -8.55 5.88
C GLY A 128 -8.70 -7.71 7.14
N ASN A 129 -8.41 -8.30 8.29
CA ASN A 129 -8.46 -7.66 9.60
C ASN A 129 -7.20 -6.83 9.86
N LEU A 130 -7.37 -5.58 10.26
CA LEU A 130 -6.27 -4.66 10.56
C LEU A 130 -5.79 -4.83 12.00
N VAL A 131 -4.47 -4.97 12.18
CA VAL A 131 -3.83 -5.10 13.48
C VAL A 131 -2.68 -4.09 13.58
N LYS A 132 -2.83 -3.10 14.45
CA LYS A 132 -1.75 -2.15 14.72
C LYS A 132 -0.69 -2.81 15.60
N GLY A 133 0.59 -2.66 15.26
CA GLY A 133 1.71 -3.21 16.01
C GLY A 133 2.96 -2.34 15.92
N ASP A 134 3.93 -2.61 16.80
CA ASP A 134 5.27 -2.01 16.70
C ASP A 134 6.08 -2.85 15.72
N LEU A 135 6.29 -2.32 14.51
CA LEU A 135 6.85 -3.04 13.37
C LEU A 135 7.91 -2.20 12.64
N ASN A 136 8.49 -1.20 13.31
CA ASN A 136 9.43 -0.24 12.74
C ASN A 136 10.80 -0.86 12.44
N GLU A 137 11.20 -1.84 13.24
CA GLU A 137 12.49 -2.51 13.17
C GLU A 137 12.32 -4.01 12.93
N ASP A 138 13.35 -4.62 12.37
CA ASP A 138 13.38 -6.05 12.01
C ASP A 138 13.13 -6.98 13.20
N PHE A 139 13.77 -6.76 14.35
CA PHE A 139 13.54 -7.59 15.53
C PHE A 139 12.11 -7.49 16.05
N GLN A 140 11.44 -6.35 15.83
CA GLN A 140 10.04 -6.16 16.23
C GLN A 140 9.12 -6.96 15.31
N VAL A 141 9.37 -6.92 14.00
CA VAL A 141 8.66 -7.77 13.03
C VAL A 141 8.91 -9.25 13.32
N ALA A 142 10.15 -9.65 13.60
CA ALA A 142 10.49 -11.03 13.95
C ALA A 142 9.80 -11.48 15.25
N LYS A 143 9.72 -10.60 16.26
CA LYS A 143 8.98 -10.86 17.50
C LYS A 143 7.48 -11.00 17.23
N TRP A 144 6.91 -10.12 16.40
CA TRP A 144 5.51 -10.18 16.02
C TRP A 144 5.20 -11.52 15.33
N VAL A 145 5.99 -11.88 14.32
CA VAL A 145 5.88 -13.18 13.63
C VAL A 145 5.90 -14.34 14.63
N LYS A 146 6.82 -14.35 15.60
CA LYS A 146 6.87 -15.41 16.64
C LYS A 146 5.62 -15.44 17.52
N MET A 147 5.09 -14.28 17.90
CA MET A 147 3.90 -14.17 18.75
C MET A 147 2.62 -14.62 18.04
N TYR A 148 2.53 -14.38 16.73
CA TYR A 148 1.33 -14.61 15.94
C TYR A 148 1.43 -15.84 15.01
N ASN A 149 2.47 -16.66 15.15
CA ASN A 149 2.72 -17.86 14.33
C ASN A 149 1.67 -18.98 14.46
N HIS A 150 0.67 -18.78 15.31
CA HIS A 150 -0.42 -19.73 15.56
C HIS A 150 -1.74 -19.28 14.94
N GLN A 151 -1.78 -18.14 14.24
CA GLN A 151 -2.98 -17.69 13.55
C GLN A 151 -3.16 -18.43 12.22
N ASP A 152 -4.36 -18.96 11.98
CA ASP A 152 -4.71 -19.55 10.70
C ASP A 152 -4.81 -18.49 9.60
N GLY A 153 -4.35 -18.81 8.39
CA GLY A 153 -4.50 -18.00 7.18
C GLY A 153 -3.23 -17.28 6.69
N LEU A 154 -3.44 -16.16 6.00
CA LEU A 154 -2.38 -15.34 5.40
C LEU A 154 -2.16 -14.07 6.24
N THR A 155 -0.93 -13.82 6.66
CA THR A 155 -0.57 -12.55 7.30
C THR A 155 0.17 -11.64 6.34
N VAL A 156 -0.27 -10.39 6.22
CA VAL A 156 0.45 -9.30 5.56
C VAL A 156 1.03 -8.38 6.64
N ILE A 157 2.32 -8.10 6.58
CA ILE A 157 3.02 -7.19 7.50
C ILE A 157 3.49 -5.99 6.68
N VAL A 158 2.84 -4.85 6.86
CA VAL A 158 3.16 -3.59 6.19
C VAL A 158 4.14 -2.79 7.03
N THR A 159 5.34 -2.55 6.51
CA THR A 159 6.41 -1.82 7.22
C THR A 159 7.37 -1.09 6.25
N HIS A 160 8.39 -0.44 6.80
CA HIS A 160 9.44 0.24 6.08
C HIS A 160 10.47 -0.74 5.49
N GLN A 161 11.02 -0.34 4.35
CA GLN A 161 12.01 -1.11 3.60
C GLN A 161 13.23 -1.56 4.44
N PRO A 162 13.81 -0.74 5.35
CA PRO A 162 14.96 -1.17 6.15
C PRO A 162 14.68 -2.41 7.00
N ALA A 163 13.52 -2.50 7.65
CA ALA A 163 13.12 -3.65 8.45
C ALA A 163 12.99 -4.92 7.60
N ILE A 164 12.37 -4.81 6.41
CA ILE A 164 12.22 -5.93 5.47
C ILE A 164 13.60 -6.44 5.00
N LEU A 165 14.48 -5.52 4.59
CA LEU A 165 15.81 -5.89 4.09
C LEU A 165 16.67 -6.55 5.17
N SER A 166 16.59 -6.08 6.41
CA SER A 166 17.35 -6.66 7.52
C SER A 166 16.84 -8.07 7.86
N LEU A 167 15.52 -8.27 7.94
CA LEU A 167 14.93 -9.60 8.11
C LEU A 167 15.38 -10.60 7.04
N ILE A 168 15.34 -10.20 5.77
CA ILE A 168 15.76 -11.05 4.64
C ILE A 168 17.24 -11.42 4.75
N ARG A 169 18.10 -10.48 5.15
CA ARG A 169 19.54 -10.71 5.30
C ARG A 169 19.88 -11.63 6.47
N GLU A 170 19.23 -11.46 7.60
CA GLU A 170 19.52 -12.20 8.83
C GLU A 170 18.98 -13.64 8.79
N ASN A 171 17.93 -13.90 8.02
CA ASN A 171 17.27 -15.20 7.95
C ASN A 171 17.31 -15.74 6.51
N ALA A 172 18.46 -16.27 6.10
CA ALA A 172 18.66 -16.98 4.84
C ALA A 172 17.77 -18.25 4.66
N GLY A 173 16.84 -18.53 5.58
CA GLY A 173 15.88 -19.65 5.56
C GLY A 173 14.47 -19.31 5.07
N TYR A 174 14.14 -18.04 4.81
CA TYR A 174 12.84 -17.67 4.24
C TYR A 174 12.74 -18.14 2.78
N SER A 175 11.96 -19.20 2.56
CA SER A 175 12.20 -20.07 1.41
C SER A 175 11.74 -19.51 0.06
N ARG A 176 10.94 -18.42 0.01
CA ARG A 176 10.40 -17.87 -1.25
C ARG A 176 10.02 -16.38 -1.20
N ALA A 177 11.01 -15.48 -1.11
CA ALA A 177 10.81 -14.04 -1.32
C ALA A 177 10.49 -13.71 -2.79
N TYR A 178 9.21 -13.53 -3.12
CA TYR A 178 8.80 -13.01 -4.43
C TYR A 178 8.73 -11.49 -4.40
N PHE A 179 9.66 -10.83 -5.08
CA PHE A 179 9.61 -9.39 -5.33
C PHE A 179 8.67 -9.12 -6.49
N VAL A 180 7.57 -8.39 -6.26
CA VAL A 180 6.77 -7.84 -7.36
C VAL A 180 7.24 -6.42 -7.64
N GLU A 181 8.21 -6.28 -8.54
CA GLU A 181 8.52 -5.01 -9.18
C GLU A 181 7.46 -4.68 -10.23
N THR A 182 7.22 -3.38 -10.39
CA THR A 182 7.16 -2.84 -11.74
C THR A 182 7.98 -1.56 -11.78
N ASP A 183 9.20 -1.63 -12.32
CA ASP A 183 9.80 -0.48 -13.00
C ASP A 183 9.77 -0.73 -14.53
N PRO A 184 9.11 0.13 -15.32
CA PRO A 184 9.27 0.12 -16.77
C PRO A 184 10.56 0.80 -17.28
N LEU A 185 11.39 1.37 -16.41
CA LEU A 185 12.56 2.20 -16.75
C LEU A 185 13.92 1.55 -16.43
N GLY A 186 13.97 0.41 -15.74
CA GLY A 186 15.16 -0.45 -15.70
C GLY A 186 16.41 0.21 -15.12
N ILE A 187 16.29 1.15 -14.18
CA ILE A 187 17.44 1.74 -13.48
C ILE A 187 17.42 1.32 -12.00
N ASN A 188 17.84 0.07 -11.76
CA ASN A 188 18.44 -0.47 -10.53
C ASN A 188 17.91 0.02 -9.16
N ARG A 189 17.10 -0.81 -8.48
CA ARG A 189 17.47 -1.59 -7.27
C ARG A 189 16.23 -2.36 -6.73
N ASN A 190 16.02 -3.57 -7.28
CA ASN A 190 15.30 -4.74 -6.74
C ASN A 190 14.60 -4.58 -5.38
N ILE A 191 13.49 -3.86 -5.30
CA ILE A 191 12.54 -3.99 -4.18
C ILE A 191 11.13 -3.77 -4.74
N GLY A 192 10.46 -4.88 -5.01
CA GLY A 192 9.03 -4.87 -5.27
C GLY A 192 8.22 -4.33 -4.09
N LEU A 193 6.97 -3.95 -4.32
CA LEU A 193 6.07 -3.39 -3.30
C LEU A 193 5.88 -4.34 -2.11
N TYR A 194 6.13 -5.63 -2.30
CA TYR A 194 6.09 -6.65 -1.26
C TYR A 194 7.00 -7.84 -1.59
N SER A 195 7.25 -8.65 -0.57
CA SER A 195 7.98 -9.91 -0.56
C SER A 195 7.12 -10.95 0.16
N ILE A 196 6.79 -12.07 -0.50
CA ILE A 196 6.13 -13.20 0.18
C ILE A 196 7.19 -13.92 1.02
N VAL A 197 6.92 -14.28 2.26
CA VAL A 197 7.86 -15.01 3.11
C VAL A 197 7.14 -16.24 3.67
N GLU A 198 7.58 -17.42 3.24
CA GLU A 198 7.15 -18.68 3.84
C GLU A 198 8.08 -19.00 5.01
N LEU A 199 7.46 -19.16 6.18
CA LEU A 199 8.11 -19.49 7.43
C LEU A 199 7.73 -20.90 7.84
N TRP A 200 8.76 -21.72 8.08
CA TRP A 200 8.66 -23.09 8.58
C TRP A 200 8.97 -23.12 10.07
#